data_AF-A0A358II09-F1
#
_entry.id   AF-A0A358II09-F1
#
_cell.length_a   1.000
_cell.length_b   1.000
_cell.length_c   1.000
_cell.angle_alpha   90.00
_cell.angle_beta   90.00
_cell.angle_gamma   90.00
#
_symmetry.space_group_name_H-M   'P 1'
#
loop_
_entity.id
_entity.type
_entity.pdbx_description
1 polymer ?
#
loop_
_entity_poly.entity_id
_entity_poly.type
_entity_poly.pdbx_seq_one_letter_code
_entity_poly.pdbx_strand_id
1 'polypeptide(L)'
;TLKDYDVQTQLHRVDYAKAWGLDIQHGTWRDGLLIQAAYMRGQNWRLATRVRNTVPWFDAKQIQASWYLSHNSDRIVGVEPMVRVSIADPNKRSSNEGGMLFTPGFAAYFQGRSRVSANLDMYRSSHDGTFWALRVGTLLYF
;
A
#
# COMPACT_ATOMS: atom_id res chain seq x y z
N THR A 1 27.65 21.54 -16.27
CA THR A 1 27.86 21.87 -14.84
C THR A 1 27.33 20.71 -14.02
N LEU A 2 28.14 19.66 -13.90
CA LEU A 2 27.82 18.37 -13.28
C LEU A 2 28.52 18.29 -11.92
N LYS A 3 28.22 19.23 -11.02
CA LYS A 3 28.93 19.37 -9.73
C LYS A 3 28.08 19.16 -8.48
N ASP A 4 26.79 18.84 -8.63
CA ASP A 4 25.87 18.70 -7.49
C ASP A 4 25.39 17.27 -7.20
N TYR A 5 25.90 16.26 -7.93
CA TYR A 5 25.56 14.86 -7.65
C TYR A 5 26.48 14.17 -6.62
N ASP A 6 27.50 14.85 -6.12
CA ASP A 6 28.53 14.25 -5.24
C ASP A 6 28.43 14.69 -3.76
N VAL A 7 27.36 15.38 -3.35
CA VAL A 7 27.14 15.76 -1.95
C VAL A 7 25.89 15.06 -1.43
N GLN A 8 25.96 13.74 -1.19
CA GLN A 8 25.17 13.01 -0.17
C GLN A 8 25.51 11.50 -0.08
N THR A 9 26.69 11.07 -0.50
CA THR A 9 27.18 9.70 -0.20
C THR A 9 27.68 9.60 1.25
N GLN A 10 26.86 10.01 2.22
CA GLN A 10 26.99 9.50 3.59
C GLN A 10 26.51 8.06 3.56
N LEU A 11 27.39 7.14 3.14
CA LEU A 11 27.15 5.70 3.26
C LEU A 11 26.82 5.39 4.72
N HIS A 12 25.53 5.14 4.97
CA HIS A 12 25.02 4.49 6.15
C HIS A 12 25.64 3.09 6.17
N ARG A 13 26.63 2.86 7.04
CA ARG A 13 27.23 1.53 7.18
C ARG A 13 26.28 0.65 7.98
N VAL A 14 25.32 0.05 7.30
CA VAL A 14 24.39 -0.95 7.83
C VAL A 14 24.74 -2.26 7.17
N ASP A 15 25.37 -3.17 7.92
CA ASP A 15 25.80 -4.46 7.36
C ASP A 15 24.60 -5.38 7.08
N TYR A 16 23.51 -5.24 7.84
CA TYR A 16 22.23 -5.93 7.60
C TYR A 16 21.04 -5.20 8.23
N ALA A 17 19.86 -5.36 7.63
CA ALA A 17 18.58 -4.93 8.18
C ALA A 17 17.57 -6.07 8.04
N LYS A 18 16.92 -6.45 9.14
CA LYS A 18 15.94 -7.55 9.17
C LYS A 18 14.53 -7.02 9.12
N ALA A 19 13.64 -7.75 8.45
CA ALA A 19 12.21 -7.51 8.46
C ALA A 19 11.46 -8.85 8.43
N TRP A 20 10.25 -8.83 8.98
CA TRP A 20 9.31 -9.94 8.94
C TRP A 20 7.94 -9.43 8.52
N GLY A 21 7.20 -10.30 7.84
CA GLY A 21 5.85 -10.04 7.39
C GLY A 21 4.92 -11.21 7.71
N LEU A 22 3.65 -10.90 7.83
CA LEU A 22 2.56 -11.86 7.95
C LEU A 22 1.42 -11.40 7.05
N ASP A 23 0.91 -12.32 6.25
CA ASP A 23 -0.24 -12.10 5.37
C ASP A 23 -1.32 -13.14 5.70
N ILE A 24 -2.56 -12.69 5.77
CA ILE A 24 -3.73 -13.55 5.99
C ILE A 24 -4.77 -13.18 4.94
N GLN A 25 -5.39 -14.21 4.37
CA GLN A 25 -6.50 -14.07 3.44
C GLN A 25 -7.66 -14.96 3.87
N HIS A 26 -8.87 -14.43 3.76
CA HIS A 26 -10.10 -15.18 3.92
C HIS A 26 -11.04 -14.90 2.73
N GLY A 27 -11.54 -15.97 2.11
CA GLY A 27 -12.36 -15.90 0.90
C GLY A 27 -11.56 -16.00 -0.40
N THR A 28 -12.28 -15.86 -1.52
CA THR A 28 -11.74 -15.93 -2.89
C THR A 28 -12.20 -14.71 -3.69
N TRP A 29 -11.56 -14.48 -4.83
CA TRP A 29 -11.79 -13.27 -5.63
C TRP A 29 -13.17 -13.17 -6.28
N ARG A 30 -13.80 -14.30 -6.66
CA ARG A 30 -15.09 -14.30 -7.40
C ARG A 30 -16.26 -14.93 -6.66
N ASP A 31 -16.03 -15.47 -5.47
CA ASP A 31 -17.07 -16.16 -4.69
C ASP A 31 -17.59 -15.27 -3.54
N GLY A 32 -17.73 -13.96 -3.80
CA GLY A 32 -18.30 -13.01 -2.86
C GLY A 32 -17.24 -12.20 -2.10
N LEU A 33 -17.26 -12.27 -0.77
CA LEU A 33 -16.42 -11.46 0.10
C LEU A 33 -14.99 -12.01 0.16
N LEU A 34 -14.01 -11.14 -0.08
CA LEU A 34 -12.59 -11.38 0.10
C LEU A 34 -12.05 -10.37 1.11
N ILE A 35 -11.38 -10.87 2.15
CA ILE A 35 -10.68 -10.06 3.14
C ILE A 35 -9.21 -10.44 3.12
N GLN A 36 -8.34 -9.45 3.12
CA GLN A 36 -6.89 -9.61 3.16
C GLN A 36 -6.33 -8.68 4.22
N ALA A 37 -5.42 -9.18 5.06
CA ALA A 37 -4.71 -8.39 6.04
C ALA A 37 -3.22 -8.71 5.97
N ALA A 38 -2.40 -7.67 6.07
CA ALA A 38 -0.95 -7.77 6.02
C ALA A 38 -0.35 -6.97 7.17
N TYR A 39 0.73 -7.49 7.74
CA TYR A 39 1.52 -6.85 8.78
C TYR A 39 3.00 -7.01 8.44
N MET A 40 3.79 -5.94 8.53
CA MET A 40 5.22 -5.95 8.32
C MET A 40 5.93 -5.11 9.38
N ARG A 41 7.03 -5.63 9.90
CA ARG A 41 7.89 -4.92 10.85
C ARG A 41 9.34 -5.24 10.57
N GLY A 42 10.20 -4.23 10.68
CA GLY A 42 11.61 -4.43 10.40
C GLY A 42 12.47 -3.22 10.71
N GLN A 43 13.73 -3.31 10.32
CA GLN A 43 14.72 -2.27 10.46
C GLN A 43 14.73 -1.37 9.22
N ASN A 44 14.59 -0.06 9.42
CA ASN A 44 14.64 0.94 8.36
C ASN A 44 16.06 1.47 8.19
N TRP A 45 16.84 0.81 7.34
CA TRP A 45 18.25 1.17 7.07
C TRP A 45 18.43 2.58 6.51
N ARG A 46 17.41 3.15 5.85
CA ARG A 46 17.44 4.53 5.34
C ARG A 46 17.48 5.58 6.44
N LEU A 47 17.08 5.23 7.67
CA LEU A 47 17.12 6.12 8.83
C LEU A 47 18.29 5.81 9.77
N ALA A 48 19.18 4.90 9.39
CA ALA A 48 20.38 4.63 10.17
C ALA A 48 21.28 5.87 10.15
N THR A 49 21.81 6.29 11.29
CA THR A 49 22.78 7.40 11.34
C THR A 49 24.09 6.89 11.88
N ARG A 50 25.24 7.42 11.42
CA ARG A 50 26.55 7.00 11.97
C ARG A 50 26.70 7.28 13.47
N VAL A 51 25.94 8.23 13.99
CA VAL A 51 25.99 8.68 15.39
C VAL A 51 25.26 7.73 16.33
N ARG A 52 24.12 7.16 15.89
CA ARG A 52 23.38 6.14 16.64
C ARG A 52 23.65 4.81 15.97
N ASN A 53 24.51 3.98 16.57
CA ASN A 53 24.89 2.64 16.08
C ASN A 53 23.71 1.62 16.09
N THR A 54 22.48 2.10 15.84
CA THR A 54 21.21 1.40 15.95
C THR A 54 20.34 1.79 14.75
N VAL A 55 19.86 0.80 14.01
CA VAL A 55 18.91 1.01 12.91
C VAL A 55 17.49 1.14 13.49
N PRO A 56 16.74 2.22 13.19
CA PRO A 56 15.37 2.39 13.66
C PRO A 56 14.44 1.30 13.13
N TRP A 57 13.33 1.06 13.84
CA TRP A 57 12.31 0.09 13.41
C TRP A 57 11.16 0.79 12.70
N PHE A 58 10.65 0.17 11.64
CA PHE A 58 9.39 0.54 11.01
C PHE A 58 8.30 -0.49 11.33
N ASP A 59 7.06 -0.07 11.12
CA ASP A 59 5.87 -0.91 11.23
C ASP A 59 4.88 -0.53 10.13
N ALA A 60 4.27 -1.51 9.48
CA ALA A 60 3.25 -1.29 8.47
C ALA A 60 2.16 -2.35 8.59
N LYS A 61 0.90 -1.93 8.48
CA LYS A 61 -0.25 -2.82 8.51
C LYS A 61 -1.27 -2.38 7.49
N GLN A 62 -1.92 -3.34 6.87
CA GLN A 62 -2.94 -3.11 5.88
C GLN A 62 -4.09 -4.10 6.09
N ILE A 63 -5.32 -3.62 5.89
CA ILE A 63 -6.49 -4.47 5.71
C ILE A 63 -7.22 -4.03 4.45
N GLN A 64 -7.69 -4.99 3.67
CA GLN A 64 -8.48 -4.78 2.47
C GLN A 64 -9.69 -5.71 2.52
N ALA A 65 -10.84 -5.19 2.13
CA ALA A 65 -12.03 -5.98 1.88
C ALA A 65 -12.58 -5.63 0.50
N SER A 66 -13.02 -6.64 -0.23
CA SER A 66 -13.68 -6.50 -1.53
C SER A 66 -14.83 -7.49 -1.63
N TRP A 67 -15.91 -7.12 -2.30
CA TRP A 67 -17.04 -8.02 -2.49
C TRP A 67 -17.37 -8.14 -3.97
N TYR A 68 -17.12 -9.31 -4.55
CA TYR A 68 -17.54 -9.60 -5.92
C TYR A 68 -19.04 -9.87 -5.98
N LEU A 69 -19.74 -9.05 -6.75
CA LEU A 69 -21.16 -9.21 -7.06
C LEU A 69 -21.27 -9.65 -8.52
N SER A 70 -21.64 -10.90 -8.73
CA SER A 70 -21.92 -11.41 -10.08
C SER A 70 -23.12 -10.69 -10.68
N HIS A 71 -23.04 -10.39 -11.98
CA HIS A 71 -24.14 -9.81 -12.73
C HIS A 71 -24.34 -10.60 -14.02
N ASN A 72 -25.57 -11.07 -14.25
CA ASN A 72 -25.92 -11.86 -15.43
C ASN A 72 -26.24 -10.92 -16.61
N SER A 73 -25.25 -10.15 -17.07
CA SER A 73 -25.35 -9.32 -18.27
C SER A 73 -24.27 -9.71 -19.27
N ASP A 74 -24.62 -9.63 -20.56
CA ASP A 74 -23.70 -9.93 -21.66
C ASP A 74 -22.51 -8.96 -21.74
N ARG A 75 -22.62 -7.79 -21.10
CA ARG A 75 -21.57 -6.75 -21.14
C ARG A 75 -20.80 -6.67 -19.83
N ILE A 76 -21.52 -6.56 -18.71
CA ILE A 76 -20.94 -6.45 -17.37
C ILE A 76 -21.23 -7.75 -16.63
N VAL A 77 -20.18 -8.53 -16.38
CA VAL A 77 -20.29 -9.86 -15.76
C VAL A 77 -20.18 -9.79 -14.24
N GLY A 78 -19.75 -8.65 -13.70
CA GLY A 78 -19.72 -8.43 -12.26
C GLY A 78 -19.16 -7.08 -11.88
N VAL A 79 -19.34 -6.74 -10.61
CA VAL A 79 -18.81 -5.53 -10.00
C VAL A 79 -18.18 -5.85 -8.65
N GLU A 80 -17.19 -5.06 -8.24
CA GLU A 80 -16.46 -5.27 -7.00
C GLU A 80 -16.19 -3.92 -6.32
N PRO A 81 -17.06 -3.49 -5.40
CA PRO A 81 -16.67 -2.49 -4.41
C PRO A 81 -15.55 -3.04 -3.54
N MET A 82 -14.60 -2.16 -3.20
CA MET A 82 -13.50 -2.49 -2.31
C MET A 82 -13.14 -1.32 -1.40
N VAL A 83 -12.55 -1.64 -0.27
CA VAL A 83 -11.98 -0.66 0.65
C VAL A 83 -10.68 -1.21 1.19
N ARG A 84 -9.70 -0.32 1.34
CA ARG A 84 -8.41 -0.63 1.93
C ARG A 84 -8.02 0.43 2.94
N VAL A 85 -7.45 -0.02 4.04
CA VAL A 85 -6.87 0.84 5.07
C VAL A 85 -5.43 0.39 5.28
N SER A 86 -4.50 1.32 5.15
CA SER A 86 -3.08 1.06 5.38
C SER A 86 -2.54 2.06 6.39
N ILE A 87 -1.77 1.61 7.37
CA ILE A 87 -1.08 2.46 8.34
C ILE A 87 0.38 2.07 8.28
N ALA A 88 1.26 3.06 8.12
CA ALA A 88 2.70 2.85 8.10
C ALA A 88 3.38 3.87 9.00
N ASP A 89 4.37 3.42 9.75
CA ASP A 89 5.21 4.20 10.62
C ASP A 89 6.67 3.87 10.29
N PRO A 90 7.40 4.76 9.61
CA PRO A 90 8.76 4.49 9.15
C PRO A 90 9.78 4.50 10.30
N ASN A 91 9.42 4.99 11.50
CA ASN A 91 10.32 5.19 12.62
C ASN A 91 9.61 5.15 13.98
N LYS A 92 9.52 3.97 14.57
CA LYS A 92 8.92 3.75 15.90
C LYS A 92 9.60 4.48 17.07
N ARG A 93 10.78 5.08 16.86
CA ARG A 93 11.47 5.87 17.88
C ARG A 93 11.09 7.35 17.85
N SER A 94 10.41 7.80 16.80
CA SER A 94 9.97 9.18 16.64
C SER A 94 8.46 9.24 16.80
N SER A 95 7.98 10.12 17.66
CA SER A 95 6.55 10.45 17.69
C SER A 95 6.25 11.33 16.48
N ASN A 96 5.32 10.91 15.62
CA ASN A 96 4.73 11.65 14.49
C ASN A 96 5.32 11.45 13.08
N GLU A 97 6.00 10.35 12.78
CA GLU A 97 6.43 10.05 11.39
C GLU A 97 5.47 9.13 10.63
N GLY A 98 4.42 8.63 11.29
CA GLY A 98 3.46 7.71 10.68
C GLY A 98 2.45 8.36 9.74
N GLY A 99 1.79 7.54 8.93
CA GLY A 99 0.69 7.96 8.08
C GLY A 99 -0.36 6.88 7.92
N MET A 100 -1.56 7.30 7.56
CA MET A 100 -2.71 6.44 7.28
C MET A 100 -3.21 6.71 5.87
N LEU A 101 -3.48 5.66 5.11
CA LEU A 101 -4.10 5.69 3.79
C LEU A 101 -5.44 4.98 3.86
N PHE A 102 -6.50 5.65 3.43
CA PHE A 102 -7.80 5.07 3.20
C PHE A 102 -8.10 5.07 1.69
N THR A 103 -8.42 3.92 1.12
CA THR A 103 -8.67 3.75 -0.31
C THR A 103 -10.00 3.03 -0.53
N PRO A 104 -11.12 3.74 -0.71
CA PRO A 104 -12.30 3.17 -1.33
C PRO A 104 -12.02 2.99 -2.83
N GLY A 105 -12.61 1.95 -3.38
CA GLY A 105 -12.44 1.57 -4.77
C GLY A 105 -13.63 0.83 -5.32
N PHE A 106 -13.64 0.76 -6.64
CA PHE A 106 -14.64 0.04 -7.40
C PHE A 106 -14.00 -0.56 -8.63
N ALA A 107 -14.43 -1.77 -9.00
CA ALA A 107 -14.10 -2.38 -10.28
C ALA A 107 -15.35 -2.91 -10.97
N ALA A 108 -15.40 -2.74 -12.29
CA ALA A 108 -16.35 -3.39 -13.17
C ALA A 108 -15.63 -4.42 -14.03
N TYR A 109 -16.23 -5.61 -14.13
CA TYR A 109 -15.75 -6.71 -14.94
C TYR A 109 -16.62 -6.85 -16.18
N PHE A 110 -15.98 -6.90 -17.33
CA PHE A 110 -16.62 -7.01 -18.62
C PHE A 110 -16.44 -8.41 -19.19
N GLN A 111 -17.34 -8.78 -20.10
CA GLN A 111 -17.18 -9.98 -20.91
C GLN A 111 -15.81 -9.96 -21.62
N GLY A 112 -15.17 -11.12 -21.77
CA GLY A 112 -13.83 -11.19 -22.36
C GLY A 112 -12.69 -10.85 -21.38
N ARG A 113 -12.91 -11.00 -20.06
CA ARG A 113 -11.89 -10.84 -19.00
C ARG A 113 -11.32 -9.42 -18.86
N SER A 114 -11.97 -8.42 -19.47
CA SER A 114 -11.61 -7.02 -19.30
C SER A 114 -12.09 -6.46 -17.96
N ARG A 115 -11.36 -5.51 -17.40
CA ARG A 115 -11.66 -4.85 -16.11
C ARG A 115 -11.37 -3.35 -16.21
N VAL A 116 -12.28 -2.55 -15.66
CA VAL A 116 -12.03 -1.14 -15.36
C VAL A 116 -12.15 -0.94 -13.87
N SER A 117 -11.22 -0.21 -13.25
CA SER A 117 -11.27 0.11 -11.82
C SER A 117 -10.94 1.56 -11.53
N ALA A 118 -11.52 2.09 -10.45
CA ALA A 118 -11.25 3.42 -9.94
C ALA A 118 -11.05 3.34 -8.42
N ASN A 119 -9.99 3.97 -7.92
CA ASN A 119 -9.63 4.03 -6.50
C ASN A 119 -9.36 5.48 -6.10
N LEU A 120 -9.86 5.90 -4.94
CA LEU A 120 -9.58 7.21 -4.37
C LEU A 120 -8.67 7.04 -3.16
N ASP A 121 -7.41 7.43 -3.26
CA ASP A 121 -6.45 7.38 -2.17
C ASP A 121 -6.58 8.65 -1.31
N MET A 122 -6.94 8.50 -0.03
CA MET A 122 -6.97 9.56 0.97
C MET A 122 -5.85 9.30 1.97
N TYR A 123 -4.75 10.02 1.84
CA TYR A 123 -3.58 9.86 2.69
C TYR A 123 -3.54 10.96 3.75
N ARG A 124 -3.32 10.60 5.01
CA ARG A 124 -3.06 11.52 6.11
C ARG A 124 -1.68 11.24 6.69
N SER A 125 -0.77 12.20 6.54
CA SER A 125 0.52 12.24 7.23
C SER A 125 0.30 12.74 8.65
N SER A 126 1.06 12.21 9.62
CA SER A 126 1.10 12.76 10.98
C SER A 126 1.79 14.13 11.03
N HIS A 127 2.52 14.50 9.98
CA HIS A 127 3.31 15.74 9.91
C HIS A 127 2.80 16.71 8.83
N ASP A 128 2.52 16.22 7.62
CA ASP A 128 2.36 17.07 6.42
C ASP A 128 0.91 17.34 6.00
N GLY A 129 -0.07 16.84 6.75
CA GLY A 129 -1.50 17.03 6.49
C GLY A 129 -2.16 15.92 5.66
N THR A 130 -3.19 16.26 4.90
CA THR A 130 -4.03 15.30 4.15
C THR A 130 -3.95 15.52 2.64
N PHE A 131 -3.78 14.43 1.90
CA PHE A 131 -3.57 14.41 0.45
C PHE A 131 -4.56 13.44 -0.21
N TRP A 132 -4.91 13.73 -1.45
CA TRP A 132 -5.92 12.97 -2.20
C TRP A 132 -5.38 12.64 -3.59
N ALA A 133 -5.61 11.41 -4.05
CA ALA A 133 -5.25 11.00 -5.41
C ALA A 133 -6.31 10.06 -5.99
N LEU A 134 -6.82 10.37 -7.17
CA LEU A 134 -7.68 9.48 -7.94
C LEU A 134 -6.83 8.62 -8.87
N ARG A 135 -7.03 7.30 -8.85
CA ARG A 135 -6.41 6.36 -9.77
C ARG A 135 -7.48 5.63 -10.56
N VAL A 136 -7.40 5.70 -11.89
CA VAL A 136 -8.22 4.91 -12.79
C VAL A 136 -7.30 3.94 -13.53
N GLY A 137 -7.70 2.67 -13.58
CA GLY A 137 -6.94 1.59 -14.20
C GLY A 137 -7.82 0.77 -15.12
N THR A 138 -7.24 0.30 -16.22
CA THR A 138 -7.90 -0.58 -17.19
C THR A 138 -7.01 -1.78 -17.46
N LEU A 139 -7.58 -2.97 -17.40
CA LEU A 139 -6.97 -4.21 -17.88
C LEU A 139 -7.82 -4.70 -19.03
N LEU A 140 -7.25 -4.74 -20.23
CA LEU A 140 -7.94 -5.16 -21.45
C LEU A 140 -7.33 -6.47 -21.93
N TYR A 141 -8.19 -7.45 -22.21
CA TYR A 141 -7.82 -8.67 -22.91
C TYR A 141 -8.36 -8.57 -24.35
N PHE A 142 -7.48 -8.82 -25.32
CA PHE A 142 -7.76 -8.85 -26.75
C PHE A 142 -7.44 -10.23 -27.33
#